data_AF-A0A497Q1V1-F1
#
_entry.id   AF-A0A497Q1V1-F1
#
_cell.length_a   1.000
_cell.length_b   1.000
_cell.length_c   1.000
_cell.angle_alpha   90.00
_cell.angle_beta   90.00
_cell.angle_gamma   90.00
#
_symmetry.space_group_name_H-M   'P 1'
#
loop_
_entity.id
_entity.type
_entity.pdbx_description
1 polymer ?
#
loop_
_entity_poly.entity_id
_entity_poly.type
_entity_poly.pdbx_seq_one_letter_code
_entity_poly.pdbx_strand_id
1 'polypeptide(L)'
;MTGIFVRTIQRKRMADGTIAERLLSHEMMSGFSTKSLDRMLGLDPVSTRKVPVSQLEETLGALQEDHRHLRSARSLTKQLDNLLPPSLPGNVYEALVNVFSRVVNQDLAKARWEFTPRPPEGVPVWVNRMLVLFAISEVTRSKLWCIQAVHQAVHDWEDQEAETLGRLIVRSLSQSMNVAISNEVVSLAGRLSRISRPRIGDMKRYVARKKGDGLRAIAMPWILHEWFLPSFRRVGLTRYFWRPGTRSGKVPRKWHVCDRMVLRDPRRGVAVIGLSKEDDEIPPESVPLQGQRVSFRLSLLDRSSGIWRTSFDFKSRTPSPESEASWIVIEEHAARRQIDLTEQEQIVLAAGWAFPGPSGFRETLLLGATLPQSTARAVTRSLYRRSAFTLHYVPDVELCGLADKVIMLVEGPKRELEALRGRLEAGFPYCVTSPSSDKNSMVVEIRTPFYSGQHLAAYLQRVLTDKGFNTQAFSVDAEARSRFGGMMAAFQQ
;
A
#
# COMPACT_ATOMS: atom_id res chain seq x y z
N MET A 1 -34.54 -12.82 -18.51
CA MET A 1 -33.40 -13.54 -17.88
C MET A 1 -32.68 -12.65 -16.85
N THR A 2 -33.40 -12.12 -15.87
CA THR A 2 -32.90 -11.12 -14.90
C THR A 2 -33.07 -11.55 -13.44
N GLY A 3 -33.63 -12.73 -13.18
CA GLY A 3 -33.90 -13.23 -11.82
C GLY A 3 -32.88 -14.22 -11.23
N ILE A 4 -31.97 -14.78 -12.04
CA ILE A 4 -30.98 -15.76 -11.58
C ILE A 4 -29.65 -15.07 -11.15
N PHE A 5 -29.37 -13.88 -11.69
CA PHE A 5 -28.15 -13.11 -11.44
C PHE A 5 -28.14 -12.46 -10.05
N VAL A 6 -29.30 -11.99 -9.56
CA VAL A 6 -29.43 -11.46 -8.20
C VAL A 6 -29.32 -12.56 -7.14
N ARG A 7 -29.84 -13.77 -7.41
CA ARG A 7 -29.72 -14.91 -6.47
C ARG A 7 -28.32 -15.52 -6.42
N THR A 8 -27.55 -15.47 -7.50
CA THR A 8 -26.15 -15.96 -7.51
C THR A 8 -25.19 -14.95 -6.87
N ILE A 9 -25.46 -13.64 -7.04
CA ILE A 9 -24.74 -12.57 -6.34
C ILE A 9 -25.18 -12.46 -4.87
N GLN A 10 -26.46 -12.70 -4.54
CA GLN A 10 -26.92 -12.81 -3.15
C GLN A 10 -26.41 -14.09 -2.46
N ARG A 11 -26.22 -15.21 -3.17
CA ARG A 11 -25.55 -16.41 -2.61
C ARG A 11 -24.02 -16.25 -2.44
N LYS A 12 -23.42 -15.23 -3.07
CA LYS A 12 -22.04 -14.77 -2.81
C LYS A 12 -21.96 -13.45 -2.03
N ARG A 13 -23.09 -12.97 -1.49
CA ARG A 13 -23.16 -11.98 -0.40
C ARG A 13 -23.29 -12.74 0.90
N MET A 14 -22.21 -13.32 1.35
CA MET A 14 -22.03 -13.44 2.78
C MET A 14 -21.34 -12.13 3.17
N ALA A 15 -22.03 -11.27 3.91
CA ALA A 15 -21.34 -10.18 4.59
C ALA A 15 -20.18 -10.81 5.38
N ASP A 16 -19.07 -10.09 5.50
CA ASP A 16 -17.84 -10.58 6.14
C ASP A 16 -18.08 -11.30 7.48
N GLY A 17 -19.16 -10.96 8.20
CA GLY A 17 -19.63 -11.67 9.40
C GLY A 17 -20.06 -13.13 9.22
N THR A 18 -20.73 -13.54 8.13
CA THR A 18 -21.23 -14.92 7.95
C THR A 18 -20.18 -15.85 7.33
N ILE A 19 -19.28 -15.30 6.51
CA ILE A 19 -18.05 -16.01 6.14
C ILE A 19 -17.19 -16.16 7.38
N ALA A 20 -16.98 -15.11 8.19
CA ALA A 20 -16.28 -15.21 9.47
C ALA A 20 -16.94 -16.21 10.43
N GLU A 21 -18.26 -16.22 10.60
CA GLU A 21 -18.98 -17.22 11.42
C GLU A 21 -18.84 -18.64 10.86
N ARG A 22 -18.96 -18.87 9.55
CA ARG A 22 -18.73 -20.20 8.95
C ARG A 22 -17.29 -20.65 9.07
N LEU A 23 -16.37 -19.70 8.95
CA LEU A 23 -14.96 -19.85 9.19
C LEU A 23 -14.67 -20.15 10.69
N LEU A 24 -15.44 -19.60 11.62
CA LEU A 24 -15.31 -19.82 13.07
C LEU A 24 -16.05 -21.08 13.57
N SER A 25 -17.04 -21.58 12.82
CA SER A 25 -17.96 -22.66 13.25
C SER A 25 -17.43 -24.10 13.14
N HIS A 26 -16.20 -24.32 12.67
CA HIS A 26 -15.65 -25.67 12.59
C HIS A 26 -14.56 -25.90 13.64
N GLU A 27 -14.99 -26.57 14.71
CA GLU A 27 -14.16 -27.16 15.75
C GLU A 27 -13.07 -28.06 15.16
N MET A 28 -11.82 -27.81 15.51
CA MET A 28 -10.84 -28.85 15.82
C MET A 28 -9.87 -28.29 16.86
N MET A 29 -10.18 -28.56 18.13
CA MET A 29 -9.34 -28.29 19.30
C MET A 29 -8.74 -29.61 19.80
N SER A 30 -7.63 -30.04 19.19
CA SER A 30 -6.65 -30.95 19.83
C SER A 30 -5.45 -31.16 18.91
N GLY A 31 -4.23 -30.90 19.40
CA GLY A 31 -3.00 -31.46 18.79
C GLY A 31 -2.08 -30.52 18.01
N PHE A 32 -2.10 -29.20 18.25
CA PHE A 32 -1.14 -28.30 17.60
C PHE A 32 0.31 -28.66 17.95
N SER A 33 1.12 -28.91 16.93
CA SER A 33 2.56 -29.14 17.05
C SER A 33 3.29 -28.23 16.07
N THR A 34 4.07 -27.29 16.60
CA THR A 34 4.95 -26.39 15.83
C THR A 34 5.85 -27.15 14.86
N LYS A 35 6.36 -28.33 15.28
CA LYS A 35 7.17 -29.22 14.43
C LYS A 35 6.40 -29.79 13.23
N SER A 36 5.11 -30.06 13.40
CA SER A 36 4.25 -30.58 12.32
C SER A 36 3.92 -29.47 11.31
N LEU A 37 3.62 -28.26 11.79
CA LEU A 37 3.40 -27.08 10.95
C LEU A 37 4.64 -26.74 10.11
N ASP A 38 5.82 -26.71 10.73
CA ASP A 38 7.08 -26.37 10.07
C ASP A 38 7.44 -27.39 8.97
N ARG A 39 7.28 -28.68 9.27
CA ARG A 39 7.49 -29.77 8.31
C ARG A 39 6.53 -29.68 7.12
N MET A 40 5.27 -29.33 7.37
CA MET A 40 4.26 -29.20 6.32
C MET A 40 4.50 -28.00 5.39
N LEU A 41 5.01 -26.90 5.93
CA LEU A 41 5.33 -25.71 5.15
C LEU A 41 6.71 -25.79 4.47
N GLY A 42 7.42 -26.92 4.60
CA GLY A 42 8.77 -27.11 4.08
C GLY A 42 9.77 -26.12 4.69
N LEU A 43 9.53 -25.72 5.93
CA LEU A 43 10.30 -24.70 6.62
C LEU A 43 11.37 -25.33 7.50
N ASP A 44 12.56 -24.72 7.47
CA ASP A 44 13.61 -25.04 8.44
C ASP A 44 13.17 -24.72 9.87
N PRO A 45 13.78 -25.37 10.88
CA PRO A 45 13.57 -25.03 12.28
C PRO A 45 13.83 -23.54 12.53
N VAL A 46 12.91 -22.90 13.24
CA VAL A 46 12.99 -21.46 13.51
C VAL A 46 14.26 -21.11 14.27
N SER A 47 15.03 -20.15 13.75
CA SER A 47 16.18 -19.60 14.46
C SER A 47 15.73 -18.95 15.77
N THR A 48 16.27 -19.45 16.88
CA THR A 48 16.05 -18.87 18.21
C THR A 48 17.05 -17.76 18.54
N ARG A 49 17.94 -17.43 17.60
CA ARG A 49 18.98 -16.41 17.80
C ARG A 49 18.31 -15.07 18.08
N LYS A 50 18.75 -14.43 19.16
CA LYS A 50 18.33 -13.08 19.54
C LYS A 50 18.51 -12.10 18.37
N VAL A 51 17.54 -11.21 18.19
CA VAL A 51 17.58 -10.14 17.18
C VAL A 51 17.69 -8.76 17.84
N PRO A 52 18.14 -7.73 17.10
CA PRO A 52 18.09 -6.34 17.58
C PRO A 52 16.67 -5.91 17.92
N VAL A 53 16.50 -5.12 19.00
CA VAL A 53 15.17 -4.60 19.40
C VAL A 53 14.56 -3.73 18.29
N SER A 54 15.37 -3.01 17.53
CA SER A 54 14.91 -2.24 16.37
C SER A 54 14.27 -3.11 15.29
N GLN A 55 14.75 -4.34 15.10
CA GLN A 55 14.16 -5.29 14.16
C GLN A 55 12.82 -5.81 14.68
N LEU A 56 12.68 -6.01 16.00
CA LEU A 56 11.39 -6.37 16.63
C LEU A 56 10.38 -5.22 16.48
N GLU A 57 10.77 -3.98 16.76
CA GLU A 57 9.90 -2.81 16.61
C GLU A 57 9.48 -2.58 15.15
N GLU A 58 10.40 -2.80 14.22
CA GLU A 58 10.13 -2.68 12.77
C GLU A 58 9.12 -3.72 12.29
N THR A 59 9.21 -4.96 12.80
CA THR A 59 8.37 -6.08 12.33
C THR A 59 7.06 -6.24 13.10
N LEU A 60 7.04 -5.95 14.40
CA LEU A 60 5.87 -6.15 15.27
C LEU A 60 5.17 -4.82 15.63
N GLY A 61 5.80 -3.68 15.37
CA GLY A 61 5.28 -2.35 15.68
C GLY A 61 5.77 -1.79 17.02
N ALA A 62 5.14 -0.70 17.47
CA ALA A 62 5.53 -0.04 18.72
C ALA A 62 5.32 -0.98 19.93
N LEU A 63 6.42 -1.33 20.60
CA LEU A 63 6.41 -2.20 21.76
C LEU A 63 6.15 -1.36 23.02
N GLN A 64 5.21 -1.78 23.87
CA GLN A 64 4.90 -1.07 25.12
C GLN A 64 5.88 -1.38 26.27
N GLU A 65 6.72 -2.40 26.10
CA GLU A 65 7.65 -2.93 27.12
C GLU A 65 8.97 -2.15 27.21
N ASP A 66 9.60 -2.16 28.39
CA ASP A 66 10.91 -1.52 28.58
C ASP A 66 11.99 -2.23 27.74
N HIS A 67 12.65 -1.45 26.88
CA HIS A 67 13.76 -1.90 26.04
C HIS A 67 14.87 -2.60 26.84
N ARG A 68 15.01 -2.32 28.14
CA ARG A 68 15.96 -3.01 29.03
C ARG A 68 15.66 -4.52 29.16
N HIS A 69 14.39 -4.92 29.25
CA HIS A 69 14.01 -6.32 29.37
C HIS A 69 14.19 -7.08 28.05
N LEU A 70 13.90 -6.44 26.91
CA LEU A 70 14.14 -7.02 25.59
C LEU A 70 15.63 -7.12 25.23
N ARG A 71 16.44 -6.17 25.72
CA ARG A 71 17.90 -6.17 25.55
C ARG A 71 18.60 -7.18 26.46
N SER A 72 18.01 -7.57 27.59
CA SER A 72 18.60 -8.56 28.50
C SER A 72 18.25 -10.01 28.14
N ALA A 73 17.21 -10.23 27.33
CA ALA A 73 16.84 -11.55 26.82
C ALA A 73 17.99 -12.21 26.03
N ARG A 74 18.16 -13.54 26.19
CA ARG A 74 19.24 -14.32 25.57
C ARG A 74 18.89 -14.93 24.21
N SER A 75 17.61 -14.99 23.87
CA SER A 75 17.10 -15.59 22.63
C SER A 75 15.89 -14.81 22.11
N LEU A 76 15.54 -14.99 20.84
CA LEU A 76 14.35 -14.42 20.24
C LEU A 76 13.08 -14.93 20.93
N THR A 77 13.04 -16.22 21.26
CA THR A 77 11.97 -16.80 22.08
C THR A 77 11.80 -16.02 23.38
N LYS A 78 12.89 -15.76 24.11
CA LYS A 78 12.83 -15.00 25.36
C LYS A 78 12.47 -13.52 25.17
N GLN A 79 12.78 -12.94 24.01
CA GLN A 79 12.31 -11.59 23.64
C GLN A 79 10.80 -11.58 23.43
N LEU A 80 10.25 -12.57 22.74
CA LEU A 80 8.80 -12.71 22.51
C LEU A 80 8.05 -13.10 23.79
N ASP A 81 8.63 -13.94 24.65
CA ASP A 81 8.07 -14.27 25.98
C ASP A 81 7.83 -13.01 26.81
N ASN A 82 8.69 -11.99 26.67
CA ASN A 82 8.57 -10.73 27.37
C ASN A 82 7.58 -9.76 26.71
N LEU A 83 7.17 -10.01 25.46
CA LEU A 83 6.20 -9.19 24.71
C LEU A 83 4.79 -9.77 24.77
N LEU A 84 4.66 -11.07 25.01
CA LEU A 84 3.40 -11.76 25.05
C LEU A 84 2.82 -11.79 26.48
N PRO A 85 1.49 -11.67 26.66
CA PRO A 85 0.88 -11.80 27.97
C PRO A 85 1.20 -13.16 28.62
N PRO A 86 1.63 -13.18 29.90
CA PRO A 86 2.00 -14.43 30.59
C PRO A 86 0.79 -15.32 30.88
N SER A 87 -0.43 -14.81 30.72
CA SER A 87 -1.71 -15.52 30.88
C SER A 87 -2.14 -16.33 29.66
N LEU A 88 -1.36 -16.32 28.56
CA LEU A 88 -1.72 -17.04 27.34
C LEU A 88 -1.73 -18.57 27.54
N PRO A 89 -2.80 -19.26 27.13
CA PRO A 89 -2.85 -20.72 27.09
C PRO A 89 -1.71 -21.28 26.23
N GLY A 90 -1.08 -22.37 26.68
CA GLY A 90 0.10 -22.95 26.00
C GLY A 90 -0.13 -23.28 24.52
N ASN A 91 -1.33 -23.77 24.18
CA ASN A 91 -1.75 -24.07 22.81
C ASN A 91 -1.90 -22.82 21.90
N VAL A 92 -2.02 -21.63 22.49
CA VAL A 92 -2.05 -20.34 21.78
C VAL A 92 -0.66 -19.71 21.78
N TYR A 93 0.01 -19.76 22.93
CA TYR A 93 1.34 -19.23 23.16
C TYR A 93 2.37 -19.80 22.19
N GLU A 94 2.46 -21.13 22.08
CA GLU A 94 3.44 -21.79 21.22
C GLU A 94 3.24 -21.43 19.74
N ALA A 95 2.00 -21.26 19.30
CA ALA A 95 1.67 -20.86 17.95
C ALA A 95 2.07 -19.40 17.67
N LEU A 96 1.75 -18.49 18.58
CA LEU A 96 2.12 -17.07 18.46
C LEU A 96 3.63 -16.86 18.45
N VAL A 97 4.35 -17.53 19.36
CA VAL A 97 5.81 -17.48 19.41
C VAL A 97 6.41 -18.01 18.12
N ASN A 98 5.90 -19.13 17.58
CA ASN A 98 6.38 -19.67 16.30
C ASN A 98 6.14 -18.67 15.15
N VAL A 99 4.91 -18.17 15.00
CA VAL A 99 4.54 -17.22 13.94
C VAL A 99 5.37 -15.94 14.03
N PHE A 100 5.42 -15.29 15.19
CA PHE A 100 6.19 -14.05 15.37
C PHE A 100 7.69 -14.27 15.19
N SER A 101 8.23 -15.39 15.66
CA SER A 101 9.65 -15.70 15.42
C SER A 101 9.95 -15.81 13.93
N ARG A 102 9.06 -16.46 13.16
CA ARG A 102 9.20 -16.60 11.71
C ARG A 102 9.02 -15.28 10.95
N VAL A 103 8.13 -14.41 11.42
CA VAL A 103 7.95 -13.04 10.91
C VAL A 103 9.23 -12.23 11.11
N VAL A 104 9.75 -12.22 12.34
CA VAL A 104 10.94 -11.46 12.74
C VAL A 104 12.18 -11.95 11.96
N ASN A 105 12.31 -13.26 11.76
CA ASN A 105 13.39 -13.87 10.99
C ASN A 105 13.18 -13.81 9.46
N GLN A 106 12.01 -13.38 8.99
CA GLN A 106 11.62 -13.33 7.57
C GLN A 106 11.68 -14.71 6.86
N ASP A 107 11.51 -15.79 7.61
CA ASP A 107 11.64 -17.17 7.08
C ASP A 107 10.51 -17.51 6.09
N LEU A 108 9.32 -16.96 6.35
CA LEU A 108 8.11 -17.17 5.59
C LEU A 108 8.14 -16.55 4.19
N ALA A 109 8.95 -15.50 3.99
CA ALA A 109 9.15 -14.89 2.67
C ALA A 109 9.95 -15.78 1.70
N LYS A 110 10.68 -16.76 2.24
CA LYS A 110 11.54 -17.68 1.47
C LYS A 110 10.85 -19.00 1.12
N ALA A 111 9.69 -19.26 1.71
CA ALA A 111 8.94 -20.51 1.55
C ALA A 111 8.16 -20.55 0.22
N ARG A 112 8.05 -21.74 -0.37
CA ARG A 112 7.10 -21.99 -1.47
C ARG A 112 5.75 -22.36 -0.88
N TRP A 113 4.76 -21.50 -1.07
CA TRP A 113 3.43 -21.65 -0.50
C TRP A 113 2.53 -22.50 -1.41
N GLU A 114 2.04 -23.62 -0.91
CA GLU A 114 0.88 -24.31 -1.50
C GLU A 114 -0.36 -23.95 -0.67
N PHE A 115 -1.17 -23.02 -1.20
CA PHE A 115 -2.39 -22.57 -0.52
C PHE A 115 -3.45 -23.67 -0.52
N THR A 116 -3.72 -24.24 0.66
CA THR A 116 -4.84 -25.15 0.85
C THR A 116 -6.00 -24.43 1.58
N PRO A 117 -7.23 -24.46 1.03
CA PRO A 117 -8.38 -23.72 1.60
C PRO A 117 -8.93 -24.33 2.90
N ARG A 118 -8.41 -25.48 3.34
CA ARG A 118 -8.71 -26.08 4.64
C ARG A 118 -7.44 -26.06 5.49
N PRO A 119 -7.52 -25.65 6.78
CA PRO A 119 -6.38 -25.75 7.67
C PRO A 119 -5.94 -27.22 7.77
N PRO A 120 -4.63 -27.48 7.82
CA PRO A 120 -4.11 -28.80 8.15
C PRO A 120 -4.72 -29.35 9.45
N GLU A 121 -4.88 -30.67 9.50
CA GLU A 121 -5.37 -31.37 10.69
C GLU A 121 -4.51 -31.01 11.92
N GLY A 122 -5.14 -30.57 13.01
CA GLY A 122 -4.46 -30.15 14.24
C GLY A 122 -3.92 -28.71 14.28
N VAL A 123 -4.02 -27.93 13.20
CA VAL A 123 -3.66 -26.50 13.21
C VAL A 123 -4.89 -25.66 13.57
N PRO A 124 -4.85 -24.85 14.65
CA PRO A 124 -5.96 -23.99 14.99
C PRO A 124 -6.28 -23.05 13.84
N VAL A 125 -7.57 -22.97 13.53
CA VAL A 125 -8.09 -22.25 12.35
C VAL A 125 -7.62 -20.79 12.30
N TRP A 126 -7.50 -20.13 13.46
CA TRP A 126 -7.02 -18.75 13.57
C TRP A 126 -5.50 -18.61 13.28
N VAL A 127 -4.69 -19.61 13.64
CA VAL A 127 -3.24 -19.65 13.33
C VAL A 127 -3.03 -19.73 11.83
N ASN A 128 -3.77 -20.63 11.15
CA ASN A 128 -3.74 -20.73 9.70
C ASN A 128 -4.15 -19.41 9.04
N ARG A 129 -5.17 -18.72 9.58
CA ARG A 129 -5.60 -17.41 9.07
C ARG A 129 -4.57 -16.31 9.28
N MET A 130 -3.92 -16.28 10.43
CA MET A 130 -2.83 -15.34 10.69
C MET A 130 -1.66 -15.57 9.74
N LEU A 131 -1.29 -16.82 9.49
CA LEU A 131 -0.26 -17.18 8.51
C LEU A 131 -0.67 -16.81 7.09
N VAL A 132 -1.94 -16.99 6.71
CA VAL A 132 -2.47 -16.59 5.41
C VAL A 132 -2.50 -15.06 5.26
N LEU A 133 -2.99 -14.33 6.26
CA LEU A 133 -3.01 -12.86 6.27
C LEU A 133 -1.58 -12.30 6.26
N PHE A 134 -0.67 -12.92 6.99
CA PHE A 134 0.74 -12.58 7.00
C PHE A 134 1.41 -12.89 5.66
N ALA A 135 1.18 -14.06 5.08
CA ALA A 135 1.67 -14.42 3.74
C ALA A 135 1.13 -13.46 2.67
N ILE A 136 -0.16 -13.11 2.74
CA ILE A 136 -0.75 -12.07 1.89
C ILE A 136 -0.07 -10.72 2.14
N SER A 137 0.19 -10.33 3.40
CA SER A 137 0.86 -9.07 3.73
C SER A 137 2.33 -9.02 3.28
N GLU A 138 3.04 -10.15 3.30
CA GLU A 138 4.40 -10.31 2.81
C GLU A 138 4.46 -10.26 1.28
N VAL A 139 3.54 -10.98 0.62
CA VAL A 139 3.39 -11.00 -0.84
C VAL A 139 2.96 -9.62 -1.38
N THR A 140 2.08 -8.93 -0.66
CA THR A 140 1.61 -7.57 -1.02
C THR A 140 2.49 -6.45 -0.47
N ARG A 141 3.49 -6.76 0.36
CA ARG A 141 4.38 -5.81 1.07
C ARG A 141 3.63 -4.79 1.96
N SER A 142 2.43 -5.13 2.43
CA SER A 142 1.56 -4.31 3.29
C SER A 142 1.85 -4.51 4.79
N LYS A 143 3.14 -4.58 5.14
CA LYS A 143 3.68 -5.37 6.28
C LYS A 143 3.29 -4.97 7.71
N LEU A 144 2.78 -3.77 7.99
CA LEU A 144 2.71 -3.32 9.40
C LEU A 144 1.34 -3.47 10.07
N TRP A 145 0.24 -3.26 9.35
CA TRP A 145 -1.04 -3.00 10.02
C TRP A 145 -1.72 -4.26 10.55
N CYS A 146 -1.64 -5.39 9.83
CA CYS A 146 -2.29 -6.62 10.26
C CYS A 146 -1.58 -7.28 11.45
N ILE A 147 -0.25 -7.20 11.49
CA ILE A 147 0.59 -7.70 12.58
C ILE A 147 0.42 -6.83 13.82
N GLN A 148 0.33 -5.50 13.66
CA GLN A 148 0.04 -4.58 14.75
C GLN A 148 -1.39 -4.75 15.29
N ALA A 149 -2.38 -4.95 14.42
CA ALA A 149 -3.76 -5.22 14.85
C ALA A 149 -3.88 -6.56 15.60
N VAL A 150 -3.08 -7.56 15.20
CA VAL A 150 -2.95 -8.83 15.92
C VAL A 150 -2.27 -8.63 17.27
N HIS A 151 -1.12 -7.94 17.29
CA HIS A 151 -0.36 -7.68 18.52
C HIS A 151 -1.22 -6.92 19.55
N GLN A 152 -1.95 -5.89 19.10
CA GLN A 152 -2.88 -5.14 19.93
C GLN A 152 -4.06 -6.01 20.41
N ALA A 153 -4.66 -6.84 19.54
CA ALA A 153 -5.73 -7.75 19.92
C ALA A 153 -5.29 -8.82 20.93
N VAL A 154 -4.02 -9.24 20.90
CA VAL A 154 -3.42 -10.15 21.89
C VAL A 154 -3.21 -9.44 23.23
N HIS A 155 -2.82 -8.17 23.24
CA HIS A 155 -2.68 -7.39 24.47
C HIS A 155 -4.01 -6.98 25.12
N ASP A 156 -5.04 -6.75 24.31
CA ASP A 156 -6.38 -6.39 24.79
C ASP A 156 -7.23 -7.63 25.19
N TRP A 157 -6.63 -8.82 25.17
CA TRP A 157 -7.31 -10.09 25.46
C TRP A 157 -7.33 -10.38 26.97
N GLU A 158 -8.44 -10.04 27.61
CA GLU A 158 -8.65 -10.22 29.05
C GLU A 158 -9.29 -11.59 29.42
N ASP A 159 -9.85 -12.34 28.46
CA ASP A 159 -10.61 -13.59 28.67
C ASP A 159 -9.94 -14.83 28.10
N GLN A 160 -9.90 -15.97 28.82
CA GLN A 160 -9.04 -17.14 28.51
C GLN A 160 -9.43 -18.02 27.28
N GLU A 161 -10.42 -17.64 26.46
CA GLU A 161 -10.84 -18.44 25.30
C GLU A 161 -10.16 -18.01 23.98
N ALA A 162 -9.44 -18.94 23.34
CA ALA A 162 -8.71 -18.70 22.09
C ALA A 162 -9.61 -18.24 20.92
N GLU A 163 -10.90 -18.58 20.97
CA GLU A 163 -11.90 -18.16 19.99
C GLU A 163 -12.18 -16.65 20.09
N THR A 164 -12.13 -16.10 21.30
CA THR A 164 -12.29 -14.66 21.59
C THR A 164 -11.14 -13.84 21.00
N LEU A 165 -9.91 -14.36 21.04
CA LEU A 165 -8.75 -13.72 20.41
C LEU A 165 -8.88 -13.63 18.88
N GLY A 166 -9.35 -14.70 18.23
CA GLY A 166 -9.62 -14.70 16.79
C GLY A 166 -10.69 -13.65 16.40
N ARG A 167 -11.75 -13.51 17.20
CA ARG A 167 -12.78 -12.47 17.02
C ARG A 167 -12.22 -11.06 17.26
N LEU A 168 -11.35 -10.87 18.25
CA LEU A 168 -10.69 -9.59 18.52
C LEU A 168 -9.75 -9.16 17.39
N ILE A 169 -8.97 -10.07 16.81
CA ILE A 169 -8.11 -9.78 15.65
C ILE A 169 -8.95 -9.30 14.46
N VAL A 170 -10.01 -10.04 14.11
CA VAL A 170 -10.92 -9.67 13.02
C VAL A 170 -11.63 -8.35 13.32
N ARG A 171 -12.03 -8.12 14.58
CA ARG A 171 -12.62 -6.86 15.02
C ARG A 171 -11.64 -5.69 14.91
N SER A 172 -10.38 -5.84 15.29
CA SER A 172 -9.34 -4.80 15.22
C SER A 172 -8.94 -4.47 13.77
N LEU A 173 -8.87 -5.48 12.89
CA LEU A 173 -8.68 -5.27 11.45
C LEU A 173 -9.87 -4.53 10.83
N SER A 174 -11.09 -4.99 11.15
CA SER A 174 -12.33 -4.37 10.67
C SER A 174 -12.50 -2.96 11.22
N GLN A 175 -12.17 -2.72 12.49
CA GLN A 175 -12.17 -1.39 13.10
C GLN A 175 -11.15 -0.47 12.44
N SER A 176 -9.95 -0.94 12.13
CA SER A 176 -8.93 -0.12 11.44
C SER A 176 -9.37 0.29 10.04
N MET A 177 -9.96 -0.64 9.27
CA MET A 177 -10.57 -0.34 7.97
C MET A 177 -11.76 0.61 8.11
N ASN A 178 -12.64 0.38 9.08
CA ASN A 178 -13.80 1.23 9.37
C ASN A 178 -13.40 2.64 9.80
N VAL A 179 -12.31 2.78 10.56
CA VAL A 179 -11.73 4.08 10.89
C VAL A 179 -11.16 4.72 9.63
N ALA A 180 -10.43 3.98 8.78
CA ALA A 180 -9.87 4.50 7.53
C ALA A 180 -10.92 5.11 6.58
N ILE A 181 -12.11 4.50 6.54
CA ILE A 181 -13.24 4.99 5.76
C ILE A 181 -14.20 5.92 6.52
N SER A 182 -13.89 6.29 7.75
CA SER A 182 -14.77 7.10 8.58
C SER A 182 -14.96 8.51 8.00
N ASN A 183 -16.13 9.12 8.28
CA ASN A 183 -16.45 10.49 7.87
C ASN A 183 -15.37 11.50 8.29
N GLU A 184 -14.72 11.27 9.42
CA GLU A 184 -13.71 12.17 9.98
C GLU A 184 -12.40 12.11 9.21
N VAL A 185 -11.91 10.92 8.87
CA VAL A 185 -10.71 10.74 8.03
C VAL A 185 -10.97 11.32 6.65
N VAL A 186 -12.09 10.96 6.04
CA VAL A 186 -12.50 11.43 4.71
C VAL A 186 -12.61 12.96 4.70
N SER A 187 -13.23 13.56 5.74
CA SER A 187 -13.33 15.01 5.91
C SER A 187 -11.97 15.67 6.14
N LEU A 188 -11.08 15.03 6.91
CA LEU A 188 -9.74 15.55 7.17
C LEU A 188 -8.86 15.50 5.91
N ALA A 189 -8.85 14.37 5.19
CA ALA A 189 -8.18 14.21 3.90
C ALA A 189 -8.68 15.26 2.89
N GLY A 190 -10.00 15.41 2.79
CA GLY A 190 -10.63 16.44 1.96
C GLY A 190 -10.18 17.85 2.34
N ARG A 191 -10.17 18.20 3.62
CA ARG A 191 -9.70 19.53 4.08
C ARG A 191 -8.22 19.76 3.81
N LEU A 192 -7.35 18.78 4.12
CA LEU A 192 -5.91 18.89 3.92
C LEU A 192 -5.55 18.99 2.43
N SER A 193 -6.27 18.26 1.57
CA SER A 193 -6.05 18.28 0.12
C SER A 193 -6.38 19.61 -0.55
N ARG A 194 -7.29 20.41 0.03
CA ARG A 194 -7.65 21.75 -0.49
C ARG A 194 -6.69 22.84 -0.07
N ILE A 195 -5.76 22.55 0.83
CA ILE A 195 -4.73 23.52 1.18
C ILE A 195 -3.83 23.65 -0.04
N SER A 196 -3.85 24.80 -0.69
CA SER A 196 -3.04 25.08 -1.88
C SER A 196 -1.54 24.96 -1.63
N ARG A 197 -1.09 25.16 -0.38
CA ARG A 197 0.28 24.94 0.10
C ARG A 197 0.28 24.29 1.49
N PRO A 198 0.11 22.96 1.57
CA PRO A 198 0.08 22.26 2.85
C PRO A 198 1.43 22.41 3.55
N ARG A 199 1.42 22.70 4.86
CA ARG A 199 2.63 22.82 5.66
C ARG A 199 2.99 21.48 6.27
N ILE A 200 4.30 21.22 6.39
CA ILE A 200 4.81 20.06 7.11
C ILE A 200 4.27 20.07 8.54
N GLY A 201 3.63 18.98 8.96
CA GLY A 201 3.05 18.83 10.28
C GLY A 201 1.64 19.44 10.45
N ASP A 202 0.98 19.87 9.36
CA ASP A 202 -0.43 20.27 9.42
C ASP A 202 -1.29 19.11 9.98
N MET A 203 -1.02 17.86 9.59
CA MET A 203 -1.66 16.69 10.16
C MET A 203 -1.55 16.61 11.69
N LYS A 204 -0.35 16.83 12.26
CA LYS A 204 -0.14 16.82 13.73
C LYS A 204 -0.98 17.90 14.42
N ARG A 205 -1.12 19.08 13.81
CA ARG A 205 -1.93 20.18 14.35
C ARG A 205 -3.42 19.85 14.39
N TYR A 206 -3.91 19.14 13.38
CA TYR A 206 -5.31 18.71 13.35
C TYR A 206 -5.60 17.57 14.34
N VAL A 207 -4.70 16.57 14.42
CA VAL A 207 -4.84 15.46 15.36
C VAL A 207 -4.79 15.92 16.82
N ALA A 208 -3.85 16.82 17.17
CA ALA A 208 -3.68 17.30 18.54
C ALA A 208 -4.84 18.17 19.07
N ARG A 209 -5.68 18.72 18.20
CA ARG A 209 -6.82 19.60 18.57
C ARG A 209 -8.06 18.83 19.01
N LYS A 210 -8.19 17.54 18.68
CA LYS A 210 -9.28 16.68 19.13
C LYS A 210 -8.86 15.84 20.34
N LYS A 211 -8.62 16.48 21.49
CA LYS A 211 -8.43 15.77 22.76
C LYS A 211 -9.77 15.11 23.13
N GLY A 212 -9.90 13.80 22.94
CA GLY A 212 -11.11 13.04 23.30
C GLY A 212 -11.20 11.65 22.63
N ASP A 213 -10.63 11.46 21.44
CA ASP A 213 -10.79 10.23 20.65
C ASP A 213 -9.52 9.36 20.64
N GLY A 214 -9.06 8.89 21.81
CA GLY A 214 -7.75 8.23 22.02
C GLY A 214 -7.29 7.29 20.89
N LEU A 215 -8.06 6.26 20.56
CA LEU A 215 -7.72 5.30 19.50
C LEU A 215 -7.76 5.91 18.08
N ARG A 216 -8.69 6.85 17.80
CA ARG A 216 -8.80 7.46 16.46
C ARG A 216 -7.69 8.48 16.21
N ALA A 217 -7.27 9.21 17.23
CA ALA A 217 -6.14 10.12 17.15
C ALA A 217 -4.82 9.36 16.91
N ILE A 218 -4.70 8.15 17.47
CA ILE A 218 -3.55 7.24 17.26
C ILE A 218 -3.58 6.63 15.85
N ALA A 219 -4.75 6.27 15.32
CA ALA A 219 -4.89 5.64 14.00
C ALA A 219 -4.74 6.62 12.82
N MET A 220 -5.15 7.88 12.99
CA MET A 220 -5.17 8.90 11.92
C MET A 220 -3.84 9.08 11.18
N PRO A 221 -2.66 9.13 11.84
CA PRO A 221 -1.36 9.26 11.17
C PRO A 221 -0.94 8.04 10.34
N TRP A 222 -1.57 6.88 10.58
CA TRP A 222 -1.32 5.64 9.84
C TRP A 222 -2.25 5.51 8.63
N ILE A 223 -3.43 6.11 8.73
CA ILE A 223 -4.42 6.14 7.66
C ILE A 223 -4.12 7.26 6.66
N LEU A 224 -3.70 8.44 7.13
CA LEU A 224 -3.34 9.57 6.27
C LEU A 224 -1.83 9.73 6.21
N HIS A 225 -1.28 9.59 5.02
CA HIS A 225 0.15 9.65 4.80
C HIS A 225 0.56 11.02 4.30
N GLU A 226 1.67 11.55 4.83
CA GLU A 226 2.40 12.61 4.15
C GLU A 226 3.19 11.95 3.02
N TRP A 227 2.98 12.40 1.79
CA TRP A 227 3.67 11.91 0.61
C TRP A 227 4.33 13.07 -0.13
N PHE A 228 5.64 12.95 -0.40
CA PHE A 228 6.38 13.97 -1.13
C PHE A 228 6.42 13.52 -2.59
N LEU A 229 5.64 14.18 -3.45
CA LEU A 229 5.67 13.92 -4.89
C LEU A 229 6.75 14.81 -5.52
N PRO A 230 7.88 14.24 -5.99
CA PRO A 230 8.93 15.03 -6.62
C PRO A 230 8.43 15.73 -7.87
N SER A 231 8.88 16.95 -8.08
CA SER A 231 8.77 17.64 -9.36
C SER A 231 9.90 17.13 -10.24
N PHE A 232 9.73 15.97 -10.90
CA PHE A 232 10.83 15.21 -11.53
C PHE A 232 11.64 16.08 -12.49
N ARG A 233 10.98 16.82 -13.36
CA ARG A 233 11.63 17.76 -14.30
C ARG A 233 12.41 18.87 -13.59
N ARG A 234 11.90 19.34 -12.46
CA ARG A 234 12.58 20.39 -11.68
C ARG A 234 13.87 19.88 -11.07
N VAL A 235 13.94 18.60 -10.72
CA VAL A 235 15.13 17.98 -10.17
C VAL A 235 15.99 17.31 -11.24
N GLY A 236 15.73 17.60 -12.53
CA GLY A 236 16.51 17.11 -13.65
C GLY A 236 16.28 15.64 -14.00
N LEU A 237 15.10 15.10 -13.67
CA LEU A 237 14.75 13.70 -13.93
C LEU A 237 13.54 13.58 -14.86
N THR A 238 13.60 12.61 -15.76
CA THR A 238 12.49 12.20 -16.62
C THR A 238 12.02 10.81 -16.20
N ARG A 239 10.70 10.63 -16.10
CA ARG A 239 10.08 9.32 -15.86
C ARG A 239 9.73 8.65 -17.17
N TYR A 240 9.88 7.34 -17.21
CA TYR A 240 9.53 6.56 -18.37
C TYR A 240 8.70 5.34 -17.97
N PHE A 241 7.75 4.98 -18.83
CA PHE A 241 7.01 3.74 -18.75
C PHE A 241 7.47 2.78 -19.85
N TRP A 242 7.90 1.59 -19.44
CA TRP A 242 8.30 0.52 -20.36
C TRP A 242 7.08 -0.32 -20.75
N ARG A 243 6.77 -0.39 -22.05
CA ARG A 243 5.63 -1.15 -22.57
C ARG A 243 5.79 -2.66 -22.29
N PRO A 244 4.80 -3.32 -21.69
CA PRO A 244 4.83 -4.77 -21.49
C PRO A 244 4.80 -5.54 -22.81
N GLY A 245 5.41 -6.73 -22.86
CA GLY A 245 5.36 -7.64 -24.01
C GLY A 245 6.24 -7.26 -25.21
N THR A 246 7.21 -6.36 -25.02
CA THR A 246 8.14 -5.93 -26.07
C THR A 246 9.26 -6.96 -26.32
N ARG A 247 9.66 -7.13 -27.59
CA ARG A 247 10.57 -8.20 -28.06
C ARG A 247 11.93 -8.23 -27.36
N SER A 248 12.44 -7.08 -26.93
CA SER A 248 13.75 -6.98 -26.27
C SER A 248 13.73 -7.50 -24.82
N GLY A 249 12.55 -7.56 -24.17
CA GLY A 249 12.32 -8.12 -22.83
C GLY A 249 13.12 -7.49 -21.68
N LYS A 250 14.04 -6.57 -21.97
CA LYS A 250 15.01 -6.00 -21.05
C LYS A 250 14.81 -4.49 -20.98
N VAL A 251 14.55 -4.01 -19.77
CA VAL A 251 14.56 -2.58 -19.46
C VAL A 251 15.93 -2.01 -19.83
N PRO A 252 16.01 -0.82 -20.46
CA PRO A 252 17.28 -0.19 -20.80
C PRO A 252 18.20 -0.09 -19.57
N ARG A 253 19.48 -0.47 -19.72
CA ARG A 253 20.44 -0.50 -18.60
C ARG A 253 20.64 0.86 -17.92
N LYS A 254 20.49 1.95 -18.68
CA LYS A 254 20.62 3.31 -18.16
C LYS A 254 19.43 3.74 -17.30
N TRP A 255 18.30 3.05 -17.39
CA TRP A 255 17.11 3.40 -16.61
C TRP A 255 17.18 2.84 -15.21
N HIS A 256 16.89 3.69 -14.24
CA HIS A 256 16.83 3.30 -12.84
C HIS A 256 15.41 2.93 -12.46
N VAL A 257 15.17 1.63 -12.33
CA VAL A 257 13.84 1.08 -12.05
C VAL A 257 13.34 1.58 -10.69
N CYS A 258 12.18 2.20 -10.69
CA CYS A 258 11.52 2.73 -9.50
C CYS A 258 10.33 1.88 -9.08
N ASP A 259 9.49 1.48 -10.04
CA ASP A 259 8.37 0.58 -9.80
C ASP A 259 8.40 -0.55 -10.83
N ARG A 260 8.42 -1.80 -10.35
CA ARG A 260 8.37 -3.01 -11.17
C ARG A 260 7.08 -3.76 -10.87
N MET A 261 6.25 -3.97 -11.89
CA MET A 261 4.93 -4.56 -11.76
C MET A 261 4.87 -5.87 -12.55
N VAL A 262 4.69 -6.99 -11.85
CA VAL A 262 4.44 -8.30 -12.45
C VAL A 262 2.98 -8.33 -12.88
N LEU A 263 2.74 -8.57 -14.16
CA LEU A 263 1.39 -8.60 -14.70
C LEU A 263 0.82 -10.02 -14.57
N ARG A 264 -0.48 -10.12 -14.28
CA ARG A 264 -1.17 -11.41 -14.21
C ARG A 264 -1.23 -12.13 -15.59
N ASP A 265 -1.05 -11.36 -16.66
CA ASP A 265 -0.69 -11.73 -18.04
C ASP A 265 0.65 -12.49 -18.21
N PRO A 266 0.78 -13.84 -18.15
CA PRO A 266 2.10 -14.46 -18.22
C PRO A 266 2.80 -14.25 -19.57
N ARG A 267 2.03 -13.98 -20.64
CA ARG A 267 2.58 -13.69 -21.98
C ARG A 267 3.04 -12.23 -22.14
N ARG A 268 2.59 -11.33 -21.25
CA ARG A 268 2.84 -9.88 -21.31
C ARG A 268 4.00 -9.45 -20.40
N GLY A 269 4.44 -10.30 -19.48
CA GLY A 269 5.65 -10.11 -18.69
C GLY A 269 5.52 -9.08 -17.56
N VAL A 270 6.35 -8.03 -17.59
CA VAL A 270 6.53 -7.05 -16.51
C VAL A 270 6.35 -5.63 -17.07
N ALA A 271 5.60 -4.79 -16.36
CA ALA A 271 5.55 -3.35 -16.59
C ALA A 271 6.53 -2.63 -15.66
N VAL A 272 7.22 -1.60 -16.16
CA VAL A 272 8.26 -0.90 -15.39
C VAL A 272 8.11 0.61 -15.53
N ILE A 273 8.24 1.30 -14.40
CA ILE A 273 8.44 2.75 -14.35
C ILE A 273 9.88 3.01 -13.92
N GLY A 274 10.64 3.71 -14.76
CA GLY A 274 12.04 4.06 -14.54
C GLY A 274 12.29 5.56 -14.50
N LEU A 275 13.47 5.94 -14.02
CA LEU A 275 14.00 7.31 -14.03
C LEU A 275 15.30 7.39 -14.84
N SER A 276 15.53 8.54 -15.47
CA SER A 276 16.80 8.93 -16.10
C SER A 276 17.00 10.44 -15.99
N LYS A 277 18.26 10.91 -16.01
CA LYS A 277 18.60 12.33 -16.18
C LYS A 277 18.65 12.77 -17.64
N GLU A 278 19.01 11.85 -18.54
CA GLU A 278 19.17 12.13 -19.96
C GLU A 278 17.81 11.98 -20.67
N ASP A 279 17.46 12.94 -21.54
CA ASP A 279 16.55 12.72 -22.67
C ASP A 279 17.31 11.94 -23.76
N ASP A 280 17.95 10.85 -23.35
CA ASP A 280 18.63 9.89 -24.20
C ASP A 280 17.68 9.34 -25.26
N GLU A 281 18.21 8.70 -26.31
CA GLU A 281 17.43 7.96 -27.31
C GLU A 281 16.35 7.11 -26.62
N ILE A 282 15.13 7.64 -26.64
CA ILE A 282 13.96 7.04 -26.01
C ILE A 282 13.66 5.80 -26.83
N PRO A 283 13.83 4.58 -26.28
CA PRO A 283 13.55 3.39 -27.06
C PRO A 283 12.09 3.44 -27.54
N PRO A 284 11.79 2.96 -28.76
CA PRO A 284 10.44 2.96 -29.31
C PRO A 284 9.41 2.29 -28.40
N GLU A 285 9.85 1.33 -27.59
CA GLU A 285 9.08 0.57 -26.61
C GLU A 285 8.69 1.35 -25.36
N SER A 286 9.02 2.64 -25.31
CA SER A 286 9.14 3.38 -24.07
C SER A 286 8.34 4.68 -24.16
N VAL A 287 7.62 5.03 -23.09
CA VAL A 287 6.74 6.20 -23.06
C VAL A 287 7.26 7.21 -22.02
N PRO A 288 7.82 8.35 -22.44
CA PRO A 288 8.27 9.41 -21.53
C PRO A 288 7.06 10.10 -20.88
N LEU A 289 7.07 10.29 -19.57
CA LEU A 289 5.96 10.84 -18.77
C LEU A 289 6.28 12.28 -18.33
N GLN A 290 5.42 13.26 -18.64
CA GLN A 290 5.68 14.69 -18.33
C GLN A 290 5.21 15.16 -16.95
N GLY A 291 4.36 14.38 -16.30
CA GLY A 291 3.72 14.76 -15.04
C GLY A 291 2.90 13.62 -14.50
N GLN A 292 2.48 13.75 -13.25
CA GLN A 292 1.56 12.80 -12.61
C GLN A 292 0.43 13.57 -11.96
N ARG A 293 -0.79 13.10 -12.21
CA ARG A 293 -1.99 13.55 -11.53
C ARG A 293 -2.61 12.38 -10.81
N VAL A 294 -2.83 12.53 -9.50
CA VAL A 294 -3.42 11.52 -8.63
C VAL A 294 -4.81 12.00 -8.22
N SER A 295 -5.80 11.16 -8.48
CA SER A 295 -7.21 11.37 -8.16
C SER A 295 -7.62 10.35 -7.10
N PHE A 296 -8.25 10.81 -6.03
CA PHE A 296 -8.90 9.98 -5.03
C PHE A 296 -10.31 10.53 -4.74
N ARG A 297 -11.34 9.83 -5.22
CA ARG A 297 -12.73 10.27 -5.17
C ARG A 297 -13.52 9.51 -4.09
N LEU A 298 -13.58 10.09 -2.89
CA LEU A 298 -14.22 9.49 -1.72
C LEU A 298 -15.76 9.49 -1.79
N SER A 299 -16.36 10.22 -2.74
CA SER A 299 -17.81 10.18 -3.03
C SER A 299 -18.26 8.85 -3.63
N LEU A 300 -17.34 8.07 -4.19
CA LEU A 300 -17.63 6.74 -4.72
C LEU A 300 -17.77 5.68 -3.62
N LEU A 301 -17.38 5.99 -2.38
CA LEU A 301 -17.58 5.09 -1.26
C LEU A 301 -19.02 5.18 -0.76
N ASP A 302 -19.75 4.07 -0.88
CA ASP A 302 -21.00 3.90 -0.18
C ASP A 302 -20.73 3.62 1.30
N ARG A 303 -20.77 4.68 2.10
CA ARG A 303 -20.46 4.63 3.52
C ARG A 303 -21.39 3.73 4.32
N SER A 304 -22.61 3.50 3.84
CA SER A 304 -23.58 2.64 4.53
C SER A 304 -23.23 1.16 4.38
N SER A 305 -22.64 0.78 3.24
CA SER A 305 -22.27 -0.59 2.92
C SER A 305 -20.77 -0.86 2.99
N GLY A 306 -19.92 0.18 3.10
CA GLY A 306 -18.48 0.06 3.03
C GLY A 306 -17.96 -0.30 1.62
N ILE A 307 -18.79 -0.16 0.58
CA ILE A 307 -18.48 -0.62 -0.78
C ILE A 307 -18.05 0.55 -1.66
N TRP A 308 -16.92 0.41 -2.33
CA TRP A 308 -16.52 1.30 -3.41
C TRP A 308 -17.34 1.05 -4.66
N ARG A 309 -18.01 2.09 -5.14
CA ARG A 309 -18.71 2.09 -6.41
C ARG A 309 -17.75 2.51 -7.53
N THR A 310 -18.01 2.04 -8.74
CA THR A 310 -17.39 2.56 -9.96
C THR A 310 -18.48 3.22 -10.79
N SER A 311 -18.19 4.40 -11.33
CA SER A 311 -19.16 5.18 -12.13
C SER A 311 -18.61 5.48 -13.52
N PHE A 312 -17.70 4.64 -14.03
CA PHE A 312 -17.08 4.85 -15.32
C PHE A 312 -18.08 4.61 -16.46
N ASP A 313 -18.54 5.69 -17.06
CA ASP A 313 -19.45 5.69 -18.21
C ASP A 313 -19.09 6.83 -19.18
N PHE A 314 -19.22 6.54 -20.47
CA PHE A 314 -19.01 7.48 -21.57
C PHE A 314 -20.22 8.38 -21.83
N LYS A 315 -21.42 7.96 -21.41
CA LYS A 315 -22.67 8.69 -21.66
C LYS A 315 -22.92 9.78 -20.62
N SER A 316 -22.50 9.55 -19.38
CA SER A 316 -22.63 10.53 -18.31
C SER A 316 -21.70 11.74 -18.50
N ARG A 317 -22.19 12.93 -18.11
CA ARG A 317 -21.34 14.11 -17.96
C ARG A 317 -20.33 13.88 -16.84
N THR A 318 -19.05 14.08 -17.12
CA THR A 318 -17.99 13.99 -16.13
C THR A 318 -18.17 15.11 -15.08
N PRO A 319 -18.29 14.77 -13.79
CA PRO A 319 -18.29 15.78 -12.73
C PRO A 319 -16.94 16.51 -12.68
N SER A 320 -16.91 17.72 -12.11
CA SER A 320 -15.66 18.45 -11.93
C SER A 320 -15.15 18.29 -10.48
N PRO A 321 -13.84 18.13 -10.25
CA PRO A 321 -13.28 18.02 -8.90
C PRO A 321 -13.64 19.20 -7.99
N GLU A 322 -13.73 20.41 -8.56
CA GLU A 322 -14.05 21.64 -7.83
C GLU A 322 -15.46 21.63 -7.26
N SER A 323 -16.38 20.88 -7.88
CA SER A 323 -17.76 20.73 -7.43
C SER A 323 -17.94 19.68 -6.33
N GLU A 324 -16.95 18.82 -6.08
CA GLU A 324 -17.06 17.70 -5.16
C GLU A 324 -16.08 17.80 -3.99
N ALA A 325 -16.65 18.07 -2.82
CA ALA A 325 -15.90 18.21 -1.58
C ALA A 325 -15.02 17.01 -1.21
N SER A 326 -15.44 15.80 -1.61
CA SER A 326 -14.82 14.51 -1.32
C SER A 326 -13.88 14.03 -2.43
N TRP A 327 -13.61 14.85 -3.44
CA TRP A 327 -12.71 14.51 -4.53
C TRP A 327 -11.35 15.20 -4.32
N ILE A 328 -10.35 14.39 -3.99
CA ILE A 328 -8.96 14.80 -3.82
C ILE A 328 -8.28 14.69 -5.17
N VAL A 329 -7.72 15.79 -5.66
CA VAL A 329 -6.89 15.77 -6.86
C VAL A 329 -5.56 16.45 -6.59
N ILE A 330 -4.51 15.77 -6.99
CA ILE A 330 -3.12 16.12 -6.78
C ILE A 330 -2.45 16.15 -8.14
N GLU A 331 -1.69 17.19 -8.43
CA GLU A 331 -0.98 17.32 -9.70
C GLU A 331 0.46 17.76 -9.44
N GLU A 332 1.39 17.10 -10.11
CA GLU A 332 2.79 17.51 -10.12
C GLU A 332 2.92 18.93 -10.67
N HIS A 333 3.65 19.79 -9.95
CA HIS A 333 3.86 21.16 -10.40
C HIS A 333 4.66 21.21 -11.70
N ALA A 334 4.14 21.93 -12.69
CA ALA A 334 4.87 22.24 -13.91
C ALA A 334 6.16 23.01 -13.58
N ALA A 335 7.31 22.42 -13.91
CA ALA A 335 8.61 23.02 -13.67
C ALA A 335 8.96 24.05 -14.75
N ARG A 336 9.27 25.28 -14.35
CA ARG A 336 9.80 26.33 -15.26
C ARG A 336 11.33 26.36 -15.36
N ARG A 337 12.03 25.85 -14.34
CA ARG A 337 13.49 25.85 -14.23
C ARG A 337 13.95 24.66 -13.40
N GLN A 338 15.02 24.01 -13.83
CA GLN A 338 15.71 22.96 -13.08
C GLN A 338 16.46 23.55 -11.88
N ILE A 339 16.63 22.75 -10.84
CA ILE A 339 17.39 23.08 -9.64
C ILE A 339 18.44 22.01 -9.40
N ASP A 340 19.62 22.44 -8.95
CA ASP A 340 20.66 21.51 -8.52
C ASP A 340 20.42 21.12 -7.06
N LEU A 341 20.52 19.83 -6.78
CA LEU A 341 20.32 19.27 -5.44
C LEU A 341 21.66 18.86 -4.85
N THR A 342 21.90 19.23 -3.60
CA THR A 342 23.01 18.64 -2.83
C THR A 342 22.74 17.16 -2.56
N GLU A 343 23.77 16.38 -2.23
CA GLU A 343 23.60 14.96 -1.88
C GLU A 343 22.59 14.76 -0.73
N GLN A 344 22.64 15.62 0.30
CA GLN A 344 21.69 15.58 1.41
C GLN A 344 20.25 15.88 0.94
N GLU A 345 20.09 16.83 0.02
CA GLU A 345 18.80 17.15 -0.61
C GLU A 345 18.25 15.97 -1.42
N GLN A 346 19.12 15.27 -2.16
CA GLN A 346 18.76 14.08 -2.92
C GLN A 346 18.27 12.96 -2.00
N ILE A 347 18.99 12.66 -0.90
CA ILE A 347 18.61 11.64 0.08
C ILE A 347 17.24 11.95 0.70
N VAL A 348 17.03 13.19 1.15
CA VAL A 348 15.77 13.62 1.77
C VAL A 348 14.60 13.52 0.79
N LEU A 349 14.80 13.92 -0.46
CA LEU A 349 13.79 13.82 -1.51
C LEU A 349 13.46 12.36 -1.84
N ALA A 350 14.48 11.52 -2.03
CA ALA A 350 14.31 10.10 -2.34
C ALA A 350 13.58 9.36 -1.21
N ALA A 351 13.94 9.62 0.05
CA ALA A 351 13.27 9.02 1.21
C ALA A 351 11.81 9.48 1.30
N GLY A 352 11.53 10.78 1.08
CA GLY A 352 10.18 11.33 1.12
C GLY A 352 9.25 10.79 0.05
N TRP A 353 9.78 10.45 -1.13
CA TRP A 353 9.01 9.86 -2.22
C TRP A 353 8.82 8.35 -2.07
N ALA A 354 9.85 7.64 -1.61
CA ALA A 354 9.84 6.18 -1.48
C ALA A 354 9.00 5.70 -0.29
N PHE A 355 8.97 6.46 0.80
CA PHE A 355 8.33 6.07 2.06
C PHE A 355 7.26 7.10 2.47
N PRO A 356 6.06 7.06 1.84
CA PRO A 356 4.92 7.83 2.32
C PRO A 356 4.58 7.40 3.75
N GLY A 357 4.19 8.36 4.59
CA GLY A 357 3.87 8.07 5.99
C GLY A 357 3.95 9.31 6.89
N PRO A 358 3.86 9.15 8.21
CA PRO A 358 3.96 10.28 9.14
C PRO A 358 5.39 10.85 9.21
N SER A 359 5.53 12.16 9.39
CA SER A 359 6.83 12.85 9.57
C SER A 359 7.78 12.17 10.56
N GLY A 360 7.29 11.60 11.67
CA GLY A 360 8.15 10.92 12.65
C GLY A 360 8.88 9.70 12.08
N PHE A 361 8.19 8.89 11.28
CA PHE A 361 8.78 7.71 10.65
C PHE A 361 9.91 8.09 9.68
N ARG A 362 9.69 9.11 8.84
CA ARG A 362 10.73 9.62 7.94
C ARG A 362 11.92 10.22 8.66
N GLU A 363 11.70 10.91 9.78
CA GLU A 363 12.80 11.43 10.61
C GLU A 363 13.68 10.31 11.15
N THR A 364 13.10 9.17 11.55
CA THR A 364 13.84 7.96 11.95
C THR A 364 14.64 7.36 10.79
N LEU A 365 14.03 7.24 9.60
CA LEU A 365 14.72 6.74 8.40
C LEU A 365 15.93 7.61 8.04
N LEU A 366 15.77 8.93 8.05
CA LEU A 366 16.83 9.88 7.72
C LEU A 366 17.94 9.88 8.78
N LEU A 367 17.60 9.70 10.06
CA LEU A 367 18.60 9.52 11.11
C LEU A 367 19.45 8.27 10.88
N GLY A 368 18.83 7.16 10.43
CA GLY A 368 19.54 5.95 10.03
C GLY A 368 20.48 6.16 8.83
N ALA A 369 20.13 7.07 7.93
CA ALA A 369 20.98 7.54 6.83
C ALA A 369 21.95 8.66 7.24
N THR A 370 22.34 8.70 8.52
CA THR A 370 23.30 9.65 9.12
C THR A 370 22.98 11.13 8.98
N LEU A 371 21.72 11.48 8.70
CA LEU A 371 21.23 12.87 8.67
C LEU A 371 20.58 13.25 10.01
N PRO A 372 21.16 14.16 10.81
CA PRO A 372 20.54 14.62 12.04
C PRO A 372 19.14 15.22 11.78
N GLN A 373 18.21 15.03 12.72
CA GLN A 373 16.82 15.46 12.58
C GLN A 373 16.68 16.97 12.31
N SER A 374 17.53 17.81 12.91
CA SER A 374 17.57 19.26 12.67
C SER A 374 17.94 19.58 11.21
N THR A 375 18.96 18.89 10.67
CA THR A 375 19.41 18.99 9.27
C THR A 375 18.32 18.50 8.33
N ALA A 376 17.77 17.30 8.56
CA ALA A 376 16.69 16.75 7.75
C ALA A 376 15.49 17.71 7.64
N ARG A 377 15.10 18.35 8.75
CA ARG A 377 14.03 19.36 8.76
C ARG A 377 14.40 20.61 7.98
N ALA A 378 15.63 21.12 8.13
CA ALA A 378 16.10 22.29 7.39
C ALA A 378 16.13 22.02 5.87
N VAL A 379 16.69 20.87 5.46
CA VAL A 379 16.74 20.41 4.07
C VAL A 379 15.34 20.22 3.49
N THR A 380 14.44 19.55 4.21
CA THR A 380 13.05 19.37 3.76
C THR A 380 12.35 20.71 3.52
N ARG A 381 12.55 21.70 4.41
CA ARG A 381 11.99 23.05 4.25
C ARG A 381 12.61 23.78 3.05
N SER A 382 13.91 23.62 2.82
CA SER A 382 14.61 24.18 1.63
C SER A 382 14.00 23.62 0.34
N LEU A 383 13.94 22.30 0.22
CA LEU A 383 13.37 21.59 -0.92
C LEU A 383 11.91 22.01 -1.19
N TYR A 384 11.10 22.12 -0.13
CA TYR A 384 9.72 22.57 -0.23
C TYR A 384 9.60 24.01 -0.74
N ARG A 385 10.40 24.96 -0.19
CA ARG A 385 10.43 26.36 -0.65
C ARG A 385 10.89 26.48 -2.10
N ARG A 386 11.82 25.61 -2.50
CA ARG A 386 12.33 25.53 -3.87
C ARG A 386 11.39 24.76 -4.79
N SER A 387 10.23 24.26 -4.32
CA SER A 387 9.26 23.46 -5.09
C SER A 387 9.85 22.16 -5.69
N ALA A 388 10.91 21.62 -5.09
CA ALA A 388 11.55 20.36 -5.50
C ALA A 388 10.57 19.18 -5.43
N PHE A 389 9.61 19.27 -4.51
CA PHE A 389 8.48 18.35 -4.39
C PHE A 389 7.23 19.13 -4.01
N THR A 390 6.10 18.46 -4.17
CA THR A 390 4.80 18.90 -3.65
C THR A 390 4.42 17.99 -2.49
N LEU A 391 4.02 18.58 -1.36
CA LEU A 391 3.57 17.85 -0.18
C LEU A 391 2.11 17.48 -0.35
N HIS A 392 1.76 16.21 -0.11
CA HIS A 392 0.39 15.74 -0.17
C HIS A 392 0.01 14.94 1.06
N TYR A 393 -1.29 14.98 1.36
CA TYR A 393 -1.93 14.13 2.35
C TYR A 393 -2.88 13.20 1.61
N VAL A 394 -2.56 11.91 1.59
CA VAL A 394 -3.38 10.90 0.92
C VAL A 394 -3.75 9.79 1.90
N PRO A 395 -4.99 9.28 1.89
CA PRO A 395 -5.31 8.07 2.60
C PRO A 395 -4.50 6.90 2.04
N ASP A 396 -4.11 5.98 2.91
CA ASP A 396 -3.53 4.71 2.52
C ASP A 396 -4.58 3.93 1.72
N VAL A 397 -4.24 3.66 0.47
CA VAL A 397 -5.15 3.08 -0.52
C VAL A 397 -5.50 1.63 -0.15
N GLU A 398 -4.57 0.90 0.47
CA GLU A 398 -4.77 -0.47 0.91
C GLU A 398 -5.66 -0.52 2.16
N LEU A 399 -5.46 0.39 3.12
CA LEU A 399 -6.36 0.53 4.28
C LEU A 399 -7.76 0.98 3.89
N CYS A 400 -7.90 1.66 2.75
CA CYS A 400 -9.19 1.96 2.15
C CYS A 400 -9.85 0.76 1.46
N GLY A 401 -9.24 -0.43 1.45
CA GLY A 401 -9.79 -1.63 0.81
C GLY A 401 -9.61 -1.65 -0.72
N LEU A 402 -8.70 -0.85 -1.28
CA LEU A 402 -8.42 -0.76 -2.72
C LEU A 402 -7.09 -1.48 -3.05
N ALA A 403 -7.06 -2.80 -2.80
CA ALA A 403 -5.84 -3.61 -2.90
C ALA A 403 -5.40 -3.93 -4.34
N ASP A 404 -6.35 -4.21 -5.23
CA ASP A 404 -6.04 -4.60 -6.61
C ASP A 404 -5.55 -3.38 -7.41
N LYS A 405 -4.56 -3.61 -8.29
CA LYS A 405 -4.02 -2.60 -9.19
C LYS A 405 -4.23 -2.99 -10.65
N VAL A 406 -4.72 -2.04 -11.43
CA VAL A 406 -4.76 -2.12 -12.90
C VAL A 406 -3.83 -1.06 -13.45
N ILE A 407 -2.96 -1.45 -14.38
CA ILE A 407 -2.13 -0.50 -15.14
C ILE A 407 -2.56 -0.53 -16.61
N MET A 408 -2.60 0.63 -17.22
CA MET A 408 -3.06 0.80 -18.58
C MET A 408 -2.21 1.81 -19.34
N LEU A 409 -1.92 1.50 -20.59
CA LEU A 409 -1.41 2.45 -21.58
C LEU A 409 -2.54 2.73 -22.57
N VAL A 410 -2.85 4.00 -22.79
CA VAL A 410 -3.84 4.45 -23.77
C VAL A 410 -3.19 5.41 -24.73
N GLU A 411 -3.41 5.21 -26.03
CA GLU A 411 -2.94 6.10 -27.08
C GLU A 411 -4.14 6.61 -27.90
N GLY A 412 -4.07 7.87 -28.31
CA GLY A 412 -5.12 8.53 -29.07
C GLY A 412 -4.89 10.04 -29.20
N PRO A 413 -5.82 10.76 -29.85
CA PRO A 413 -5.71 12.21 -30.02
C PRO A 413 -5.68 12.93 -28.67
N LYS A 414 -4.77 13.89 -28.50
CA LYS A 414 -4.58 14.65 -27.25
C LYS A 414 -5.89 15.12 -26.60
N ARG A 415 -6.80 15.75 -27.37
CA ARG A 415 -8.07 16.27 -26.84
C ARG A 415 -8.97 15.16 -26.29
N GLU A 416 -8.98 14.00 -26.94
CA GLU A 416 -9.76 12.85 -26.52
C GLU A 416 -9.15 12.17 -25.29
N LEU A 417 -7.81 12.11 -25.22
CA LEU A 417 -7.10 11.63 -24.03
C LEU A 417 -7.34 12.52 -22.81
N GLU A 418 -7.36 13.85 -22.97
CA GLU A 418 -7.69 14.78 -21.89
C GLU A 418 -9.13 14.58 -21.39
N ALA A 419 -10.09 14.37 -22.30
CA ALA A 419 -11.47 14.05 -21.94
C ALA A 419 -11.60 12.68 -21.26
N LEU A 420 -10.89 11.67 -21.77
CA LEU A 420 -10.83 10.33 -21.20
C LEU A 420 -10.21 10.35 -19.80
N ARG A 421 -9.12 11.11 -19.61
CA ARG A 421 -8.48 11.33 -18.29
C ARG A 421 -9.50 11.77 -17.26
N GLY A 422 -10.29 12.80 -17.56
CA GLY A 422 -11.34 13.28 -16.65
C GLY A 422 -12.38 12.21 -16.33
N ARG A 423 -12.79 11.41 -17.33
CA ARG A 423 -13.74 10.30 -17.12
C ARG A 423 -13.18 9.18 -16.26
N LEU A 424 -11.91 8.80 -16.46
CA LEU A 424 -11.24 7.79 -15.64
C LEU A 424 -11.09 8.29 -14.19
N GLU A 425 -10.61 9.52 -14.01
CA GLU A 425 -10.45 10.13 -12.69
C GLU A 425 -11.79 10.26 -11.93
N ALA A 426 -12.88 10.52 -12.64
CA ALA A 426 -14.22 10.53 -12.07
C ALA A 426 -14.76 9.11 -11.83
N GLY A 427 -14.48 8.16 -12.71
CA GLY A 427 -15.11 6.85 -12.72
C GLY A 427 -14.60 5.88 -11.64
N PHE A 428 -13.41 6.14 -11.09
CA PHE A 428 -12.73 5.21 -10.19
C PHE A 428 -12.38 5.82 -8.84
N PRO A 429 -12.40 5.01 -7.75
CA PRO A 429 -12.03 5.46 -6.40
C PRO A 429 -10.66 6.12 -6.35
N TYR A 430 -9.66 5.47 -6.96
CA TYR A 430 -8.30 5.96 -6.99
C TYR A 430 -7.71 5.75 -8.38
N CYS A 431 -7.15 6.81 -8.95
CA CYS A 431 -6.61 6.83 -10.29
C CYS A 431 -5.37 7.72 -10.34
N VAL A 432 -4.29 7.23 -10.92
CA VAL A 432 -3.09 7.99 -11.27
C VAL A 432 -3.05 8.10 -12.79
N THR A 433 -2.91 9.31 -13.30
CA THR A 433 -2.80 9.58 -14.74
C THR A 433 -1.48 10.28 -15.01
N SER A 434 -0.74 9.76 -15.98
CA SER A 434 0.59 10.23 -16.37
C SER A 434 0.64 10.42 -17.88
N PRO A 435 0.35 11.64 -18.39
CA PRO A 435 0.40 11.91 -19.82
C PRO A 435 1.84 11.88 -20.34
N SER A 436 1.99 11.44 -21.58
CA SER A 436 3.29 11.39 -22.25
C SER A 436 3.79 12.75 -22.73
N SER A 437 5.06 12.82 -23.13
CA SER A 437 5.65 14.05 -23.71
C SER A 437 5.13 14.42 -25.08
N ASP A 438 4.82 13.42 -25.90
CA ASP A 438 4.16 13.59 -27.20
C ASP A 438 2.66 13.92 -27.07
N LYS A 439 2.08 13.79 -25.86
CA LYS A 439 0.66 14.03 -25.53
C LYS A 439 -0.32 13.15 -26.32
N ASN A 440 0.16 12.12 -27.00
CA ASN A 440 -0.65 11.14 -27.73
C ASN A 440 -0.75 9.82 -26.98
N SER A 441 -0.12 9.72 -25.81
CA SER A 441 -0.18 8.57 -24.93
C SER A 441 -0.46 8.99 -23.48
N MET A 442 -1.05 8.09 -22.70
CA MET A 442 -1.27 8.27 -21.28
C MET A 442 -1.15 6.94 -20.57
N VAL A 443 -0.36 6.92 -19.50
CA VAL A 443 -0.29 5.79 -18.58
C VAL A 443 -1.26 6.05 -17.43
N VAL A 444 -2.05 5.04 -17.08
CA VAL A 444 -3.07 5.12 -16.04
C VAL A 444 -2.87 3.97 -15.07
N GLU A 445 -2.84 4.28 -13.77
CA GLU A 445 -2.87 3.29 -12.70
C GLU A 445 -4.17 3.44 -11.90
N ILE A 446 -4.95 2.37 -11.78
CA ILE A 446 -6.22 2.36 -11.07
C ILE A 446 -6.10 1.40 -9.89
N ARG A 447 -6.56 1.83 -8.71
CA ARG A 447 -6.71 0.96 -7.54
C ARG A 447 -8.19 0.66 -7.31
N THR A 448 -8.50 -0.61 -7.12
CA THR A 448 -9.87 -1.13 -7.10
C THR A 448 -10.01 -2.15 -5.96
N PRO A 449 -11.23 -2.46 -5.50
CA PRO A 449 -11.42 -3.50 -4.50
C PRO A 449 -10.83 -4.84 -4.91
N PHE A 450 -10.49 -5.65 -3.92
CA PHE A 450 -9.84 -6.94 -4.10
C PHE A 450 -10.64 -7.87 -5.04
N TYR A 451 -9.92 -8.67 -5.84
CA TYR A 451 -10.47 -9.60 -6.85
C TYR A 451 -11.21 -8.97 -8.04
N SER A 452 -11.14 -7.65 -8.24
CA SER A 452 -11.81 -6.97 -9.36
C SER A 452 -10.87 -6.52 -10.47
N GLY A 453 -9.56 -6.51 -10.24
CA GLY A 453 -8.55 -5.96 -11.16
C GLY A 453 -8.56 -6.60 -12.55
N GLN A 454 -8.62 -7.93 -12.64
CA GLN A 454 -8.60 -8.64 -13.92
C GLN A 454 -9.86 -8.37 -14.75
N HIS A 455 -11.04 -8.37 -14.12
CA HIS A 455 -12.30 -8.04 -14.79
C HIS A 455 -12.33 -6.59 -15.25
N LEU A 456 -11.82 -5.67 -14.41
CA LEU A 456 -11.73 -4.26 -14.74
C LEU A 456 -10.78 -4.02 -15.92
N ALA A 457 -9.60 -4.65 -15.94
CA ALA A 457 -8.65 -4.55 -17.04
C ALA A 457 -9.28 -5.01 -18.36
N ALA A 458 -9.94 -6.18 -18.37
CA ALA A 458 -10.62 -6.70 -19.56
C ALA A 458 -11.78 -5.79 -20.03
N TYR A 459 -12.55 -5.25 -19.09
CA TYR A 459 -13.63 -4.31 -19.39
C TYR A 459 -13.11 -3.02 -20.02
N LEU A 460 -12.10 -2.39 -19.39
CA LEU A 460 -11.50 -1.15 -19.89
C LEU A 460 -10.85 -1.36 -21.27
N GLN A 461 -10.12 -2.46 -21.44
CA GLN A 461 -9.53 -2.83 -22.73
C GLN A 461 -10.60 -2.85 -23.83
N ARG A 462 -11.71 -3.55 -23.62
CA ARG A 462 -12.79 -3.64 -24.61
C ARG A 462 -13.43 -2.28 -24.87
N VAL A 463 -13.89 -1.60 -23.82
CA VAL A 463 -14.67 -0.36 -23.96
C VAL A 463 -13.85 0.76 -24.59
N LEU A 464 -12.56 0.88 -24.26
CA LEU A 464 -11.71 1.92 -24.83
C LEU A 464 -11.34 1.62 -26.29
N THR A 465 -11.11 0.35 -26.63
CA THR A 465 -10.92 -0.06 -28.03
C THR A 465 -12.18 0.19 -28.86
N ASP A 466 -13.38 -0.10 -28.33
CA ASP A 466 -14.66 0.21 -29.00
C ASP A 466 -14.86 1.73 -29.24
N LYS A 467 -14.15 2.57 -28.46
CA LYS A 467 -14.15 4.03 -28.60
C LYS A 467 -13.01 4.56 -29.47
N GLY A 468 -12.23 3.69 -30.10
CA GLY A 468 -11.17 4.07 -31.03
C GLY A 468 -9.81 4.33 -30.38
N PHE A 469 -9.64 4.09 -29.08
CA PHE A 469 -8.34 4.23 -28.43
C PHE A 469 -7.51 2.95 -28.61
N ASN A 470 -6.23 3.10 -28.93
CA ASN A 470 -5.29 1.99 -28.81
C ASN A 470 -4.97 1.79 -27.33
N THR A 471 -5.42 0.68 -26.74
CA THR A 471 -5.37 0.46 -25.29
C THR A 471 -4.62 -0.82 -24.98
N GLN A 472 -3.85 -0.82 -23.90
CA GLN A 472 -3.30 -2.01 -23.28
C GLN A 472 -3.57 -1.93 -21.78
N ALA A 473 -4.47 -2.77 -21.25
CA ALA A 473 -4.81 -2.79 -19.83
C ALA A 473 -4.47 -4.13 -19.17
N PHE A 474 -3.89 -4.08 -17.97
CA PHE A 474 -3.39 -5.24 -17.26
C PHE A 474 -3.71 -5.17 -15.76
N SER A 475 -4.10 -6.32 -15.19
CA SER A 475 -4.06 -6.50 -13.74
C SER A 475 -2.63 -6.75 -13.30
N VAL A 476 -2.22 -6.10 -12.21
CA VAL A 476 -0.93 -6.31 -11.56
C VAL A 476 -1.10 -7.39 -10.48
N ASP A 477 -0.23 -8.38 -10.49
CA ASP A 477 -0.24 -9.50 -9.54
C ASP A 477 0.70 -9.22 -8.37
N ALA A 478 1.88 -8.64 -8.66
CA ALA A 478 2.83 -8.22 -7.65
C ALA A 478 3.53 -6.91 -8.04
N GLU A 479 3.90 -6.10 -7.04
CA GLU A 479 4.59 -4.82 -7.23
C GLU A 479 5.84 -4.78 -6.34
N ALA A 480 6.99 -4.52 -6.96
CA ALA A 480 8.24 -4.22 -6.26
C ALA A 480 8.56 -2.74 -6.44
N ARG A 481 8.55 -1.99 -5.33
CA ARG A 481 8.93 -0.57 -5.29
C ARG A 481 10.40 -0.46 -4.89
N SER A 482 11.20 0.13 -5.76
CA SER A 482 12.63 0.44 -5.57
C SER A 482 12.90 1.94 -5.72
N ARG A 483 11.89 2.78 -5.46
CA ARG A 483 11.92 4.24 -5.66
C ARG A 483 13.12 4.95 -5.04
N PHE A 484 13.53 4.58 -3.82
CA PHE A 484 14.70 5.19 -3.17
C PHE A 484 15.97 4.89 -3.96
N GLY A 485 16.28 3.61 -4.17
CA GLY A 485 17.47 3.19 -4.91
C GLY A 485 17.46 3.68 -6.36
N GLY A 486 16.30 3.64 -7.02
CA GLY A 486 16.13 4.13 -8.38
C GLY A 486 16.37 5.64 -8.50
N MET A 487 15.86 6.43 -7.57
CA MET A 487 16.09 7.88 -7.55
C MET A 487 17.54 8.23 -7.21
N MET A 488 18.15 7.58 -6.22
CA MET A 488 19.55 7.82 -5.86
C MET A 488 20.50 7.46 -7.01
N ALA A 489 20.29 6.32 -7.67
CA ALA A 489 21.09 5.92 -8.83
C ALA A 489 20.92 6.90 -10.01
N ALA A 490 19.71 7.42 -10.22
CA ALA A 490 19.47 8.46 -11.22
C ALA A 490 20.19 9.78 -10.90
N PHE A 491 20.38 10.12 -9.63
CA PHE A 491 21.13 11.32 -9.24
C PHE A 491 22.66 11.19 -9.38
N GLN A 492 23.20 9.98 -9.35
CA GLN A 492 24.65 9.71 -9.35
C GLN A 492 25.26 9.57 -10.76
N GLN A 493 24.44 9.35 -11.78
CA GLN A 493 24.83 9.53 -13.19
C GLN A 493 24.89 11.01 -13.53
#